data_AF-A0A8T2AMG0-F1
#
_entry.id   AF-A0A8T2AMG0-F1
#
_cell.length_a   1.000
_cell.length_b   1.000
_cell.length_c   1.000
_cell.angle_alpha   90.00
_cell.angle_beta   90.00
_cell.angle_gamma   90.00
#
_symmetry.space_group_name_H-M   'P 1'
#
loop_
_entity.id
_entity.type
_entity.pdbx_description
1 polymer ?
#
loop_
_entity_poly.entity_id
_entity_poly.type
_entity_poly.pdbx_seq_one_letter_code
_entity_poly.pdbx_strand_id
1 'polypeptide(L)'
;MPIKPVLTTLIALLSIILALYTIQLPSSRSLSSIATNIINNSQLGALVIHSTFFGHKHHHHHHHHHHHYYYEPIKCCEKWTSRLTHQYKTSLVLTVDLHGCGNFTNVQSAIDAVPDLSPSKTLIIVNSGSYREKVTVNENKTNLVIQGRGYQNTSIEWNDTAKSAGNTADSFSFVVFAANFTAYNISFKNNAPEPDPGEADAQAVALRIEGDQAAFYGCGFYGAQDTLLDDKGRHFFKDCIIQGSIDFIFGNGRSLYQDCTINSIAKGNTSGVTGSITAQGRQSEDEQT
;
A
#
# COMPACT_ATOMS: atom_id res chain seq x y z
N MET A 1 34.57 41.87 -16.74
CA MET A 1 35.89 41.44 -16.18
C MET A 1 35.84 39.94 -15.97
N PRO A 2 36.69 39.13 -16.62
CA PRO A 2 36.63 37.68 -16.49
C PRO A 2 37.17 37.26 -15.12
N ILE A 3 36.36 36.51 -14.37
CA ILE A 3 36.75 35.88 -13.12
C ILE A 3 37.84 34.86 -13.47
N LYS A 4 39.04 35.05 -12.92
CA LYS A 4 40.22 34.22 -13.22
C LYS A 4 39.94 32.76 -12.84
N PRO A 5 40.36 31.77 -13.66
CA PRO A 5 40.10 30.34 -13.46
C PRO A 5 40.68 29.75 -12.15
N VAL A 6 41.53 30.50 -11.46
CA VAL A 6 42.14 30.12 -10.17
C VAL A 6 41.12 30.18 -9.02
N LEU A 7 40.12 31.06 -9.09
CA LEU A 7 39.13 31.21 -8.02
C LEU A 7 38.12 30.06 -8.01
N THR A 8 37.73 29.56 -9.19
CA THR A 8 36.82 28.42 -9.33
C THR A 8 37.44 27.11 -8.86
N THR A 9 38.74 26.90 -9.09
CA THR A 9 39.44 25.70 -8.60
C THR A 9 39.62 25.68 -7.08
N LEU A 10 39.80 26.85 -6.46
CA LEU A 10 39.90 26.98 -5.00
C LEU A 10 38.57 26.69 -4.30
N ILE A 11 37.45 27.13 -4.87
CA ILE A 11 36.11 26.85 -4.33
C ILE A 11 35.80 25.34 -4.42
N ALA A 12 36.16 24.68 -5.53
CA ALA A 12 35.95 23.25 -5.70
C ALA A 12 36.81 22.39 -4.75
N LEU A 13 38.03 22.80 -4.45
CA LEU A 13 38.89 22.11 -3.47
C LEU A 13 38.37 22.29 -2.04
N LEU A 14 37.87 23.49 -1.70
CA LEU A 14 37.32 23.77 -0.37
C LEU A 14 36.04 22.94 -0.09
N SER A 15 35.18 22.75 -1.09
CA SER A 15 33.95 21.96 -0.95
C SER A 15 34.21 20.47 -0.77
N ILE A 16 35.26 19.91 -1.40
CA ILE A 16 35.69 18.52 -1.20
C ILE A 16 36.26 18.32 0.21
N ILE A 17 37.07 19.26 0.71
CA ILE A 17 37.63 19.20 2.06
C ILE A 17 36.52 19.28 3.13
N LEU A 18 35.52 20.16 2.92
CA LEU A 18 34.34 20.25 3.78
C LEU A 18 33.50 18.95 3.78
N ALA A 19 33.33 18.32 2.62
CA ALA A 19 32.60 17.04 2.50
C ALA A 19 33.33 15.87 3.20
N LEU A 20 34.67 15.88 3.23
CA LEU A 20 35.45 14.88 3.97
C LEU A 20 35.39 15.09 5.49
N TYR A 21 35.17 16.33 5.96
CA TYR A 21 35.07 16.65 7.38
C TYR A 21 33.68 16.39 7.98
N THR A 22 32.64 16.26 7.16
CA THR A 22 31.26 15.98 7.60
C THR A 22 30.89 14.50 7.62
N ILE A 23 31.79 13.60 7.19
CA ILE A 23 31.58 12.16 7.32
C ILE A 23 31.99 11.73 8.73
N GLN A 24 30.99 11.65 9.61
CA GLN A 24 31.15 11.08 10.94
C GLN A 24 31.40 9.56 10.81
N LEU A 25 32.63 9.12 11.13
CA LEU A 25 32.97 7.71 11.23
C LEU A 25 32.04 7.02 12.25
N PRO A 26 31.40 5.89 11.92
CA PRO A 26 30.59 5.17 12.88
C PRO A 26 31.49 4.61 14.00
N SER A 27 31.15 4.97 15.23
CA SER A 27 31.79 4.47 16.44
C SER A 27 31.68 2.94 16.53
N SER A 28 32.79 2.31 16.94
CA SER A 28 32.96 0.87 17.14
C SER A 28 32.02 0.29 18.20
N ARG A 29 30.78 -0.05 17.83
CA ARG A 29 29.88 -0.97 18.56
C ARG A 29 28.89 -1.65 17.62
N SER A 30 29.36 -2.64 16.85
CA SER A 30 28.52 -3.68 16.23
C SER A 30 29.35 -4.85 15.65
N LEU A 31 30.43 -5.25 16.31
CA LEU A 31 31.21 -6.47 15.95
C LEU A 31 30.89 -7.64 16.88
N SER A 32 29.60 -7.88 17.19
CA SER A 32 29.17 -9.00 18.02
C SER A 32 28.01 -9.81 17.42
N SER A 33 27.97 -9.98 16.09
CA SER A 33 27.02 -10.89 15.44
C SER A 33 27.63 -11.85 14.39
N ILE A 34 28.97 -11.97 14.32
CA ILE A 34 29.65 -12.87 13.35
C ILE A 34 30.40 -14.03 14.05
N ALA A 35 30.08 -14.34 15.31
CA ALA A 35 30.74 -15.42 16.05
C ALA A 35 29.76 -16.38 16.73
N THR A 36 28.83 -16.98 15.98
CA THR A 36 28.06 -18.17 16.41
C THR A 36 27.38 -18.85 15.22
N ASN A 37 28.15 -19.36 14.26
CA ASN A 37 27.68 -20.41 13.32
C ASN A 37 28.88 -21.14 12.66
N ILE A 38 29.89 -21.45 13.46
CA ILE A 38 30.86 -22.49 13.14
C ILE A 38 30.79 -23.46 14.30
N ILE A 39 30.06 -24.56 14.10
CA ILE A 39 30.13 -25.89 14.73
C ILE A 39 28.76 -26.51 14.44
N ASN A 40 28.70 -27.32 13.39
CA ASN A 40 27.92 -28.56 13.31
C ASN A 40 28.01 -29.10 11.89
N ASN A 41 29.20 -29.58 11.55
CA ASN A 41 29.37 -30.51 10.45
C ASN A 41 30.40 -31.56 10.89
N SER A 42 29.91 -32.62 11.51
CA SER A 42 30.62 -33.90 11.57
C SER A 42 29.59 -35.01 11.69
N GLN A 43 29.42 -35.74 10.58
CA GLN A 43 28.80 -37.05 10.57
C GLN A 43 29.48 -37.98 11.59
N LEU A 44 28.70 -38.83 12.25
CA LEU A 44 29.10 -40.18 12.67
C LEU A 44 27.91 -40.97 13.25
N GLY A 45 27.66 -42.15 12.67
CA GLY A 45 27.40 -43.37 13.43
C GLY A 45 25.96 -43.70 13.83
N ALA A 46 25.39 -44.71 13.17
CA ALA A 46 24.15 -45.38 13.49
C ALA A 46 24.15 -46.09 14.87
N LEU A 47 22.97 -46.21 15.50
CA LEU A 47 22.58 -47.45 16.17
C LEU A 47 21.05 -47.61 16.22
N VAL A 48 20.60 -48.74 15.69
CA VAL A 48 19.25 -49.28 15.70
C VAL A 48 18.91 -49.83 17.09
N ILE A 49 17.75 -49.50 17.66
CA ILE A 49 17.09 -50.35 18.66
C ILE A 49 15.63 -50.56 18.28
N HIS A 50 15.33 -51.82 17.98
CA HIS A 50 14.02 -52.44 17.82
C HIS A 50 13.38 -52.66 19.19
N SER A 51 12.12 -52.27 19.38
CA SER A 51 11.25 -52.91 20.39
C SER A 51 9.77 -52.72 20.06
N THR A 52 9.24 -53.73 19.37
CA THR A 52 7.94 -54.41 19.56
C THR A 52 6.72 -53.64 20.07
N PHE A 53 5.68 -53.67 19.23
CA PHE A 53 4.26 -53.50 19.54
C PHE A 53 3.80 -54.33 20.75
N PHE A 54 3.02 -53.72 21.63
CA PHE A 54 1.82 -54.33 22.22
C PHE A 54 0.74 -53.26 22.37
N GLY A 55 -0.37 -53.45 21.67
CA GLY A 55 -1.57 -52.64 21.85
C GLY A 55 -2.25 -52.99 23.16
N HIS A 56 -2.70 -51.97 23.88
CA HIS A 56 -3.80 -52.06 24.83
C HIS A 56 -4.76 -50.89 24.56
N LYS A 57 -5.94 -51.23 24.04
CA LYS A 57 -7.09 -50.32 23.98
C LYS A 57 -7.56 -50.09 25.41
N HIS A 58 -7.23 -48.93 25.97
CA HIS A 58 -7.93 -48.41 27.13
C HIS A 58 -9.09 -47.54 26.67
N HIS A 59 -10.30 -48.01 26.95
CA HIS A 59 -11.52 -47.21 26.84
C HIS A 59 -11.46 -46.11 27.90
N HIS A 60 -11.12 -44.89 27.48
CA HIS A 60 -11.29 -43.70 28.31
C HIS A 60 -12.68 -43.11 28.05
N HIS A 61 -13.49 -43.08 29.10
CA HIS A 61 -14.75 -42.34 29.11
C HIS A 61 -14.47 -40.86 28.85
N HIS A 62 -15.03 -40.34 27.75
CA HIS A 62 -15.05 -38.91 27.47
C HIS A 62 -16.00 -38.22 28.45
N HIS A 63 -15.44 -37.59 29.49
CA HIS A 63 -16.15 -36.53 30.18
C HIS A 63 -16.14 -35.29 29.29
N HIS A 64 -17.29 -34.99 28.70
CA HIS A 64 -17.54 -33.72 28.02
C HIS A 64 -17.51 -32.60 29.06
N HIS A 65 -16.34 -32.01 29.28
CA HIS A 65 -16.27 -30.68 29.85
C HIS A 65 -16.81 -29.70 28.80
N HIS A 66 -18.02 -29.22 29.04
CA HIS A 66 -18.52 -28.04 28.36
C HIS A 66 -17.61 -26.87 28.71
N HIS A 67 -16.63 -26.60 27.85
CA HIS A 67 -15.97 -25.31 27.83
C HIS A 67 -17.04 -24.29 27.46
N HIS A 68 -17.57 -23.60 28.47
CA HIS A 68 -18.20 -22.31 28.26
C HIS A 68 -17.15 -21.42 27.62
N TYR A 69 -17.20 -21.29 26.29
CA TYR A 69 -16.57 -20.20 25.58
C TYR A 69 -17.18 -18.93 26.16
N TYR A 70 -16.48 -18.33 27.12
CA TYR A 70 -16.71 -16.94 27.46
C TYR A 70 -16.43 -16.17 26.18
N TYR A 71 -17.51 -15.79 25.49
CA TYR A 71 -17.45 -14.79 24.45
C TYR A 71 -17.00 -13.52 25.17
N GLU A 72 -15.71 -13.19 25.11
CA GLU A 72 -15.28 -11.86 25.50
C GLU A 72 -16.10 -10.88 24.65
N PRO A 73 -16.90 -10.01 25.27
CA PRO A 73 -17.65 -9.03 24.51
C PRO A 73 -16.62 -8.22 23.72
N ILE A 74 -16.79 -8.18 22.40
CA ILE A 74 -16.01 -7.33 21.50
C ILE A 74 -15.91 -5.97 22.18
N LYS A 75 -14.71 -5.63 22.64
CA LYS A 75 -14.47 -4.39 23.37
C LYS A 75 -14.94 -3.26 22.45
N CYS A 76 -16.06 -2.62 22.82
CA CYS A 76 -16.64 -1.55 22.02
C CYS A 76 -15.55 -0.55 21.62
N CYS A 77 -15.61 -0.20 20.35
CA CYS A 77 -14.51 0.30 19.55
C CYS A 77 -13.82 1.53 20.14
N GLU A 78 -12.49 1.52 20.13
CA GLU A 78 -11.69 2.66 20.53
C GLU A 78 -12.10 3.88 19.69
N LYS A 79 -12.68 4.89 20.34
CA LYS A 79 -13.13 6.11 19.68
C LYS A 79 -11.91 6.90 19.22
N TRP A 80 -11.56 6.76 17.95
CA TRP A 80 -10.42 7.44 17.37
C TRP A 80 -10.78 8.86 16.92
N THR A 81 -10.00 9.84 17.38
CA THR A 81 -10.14 11.25 16.98
C THR A 81 -8.99 11.63 16.07
N SER A 82 -9.29 11.99 14.84
CA SER A 82 -8.27 12.42 13.88
C SER A 82 -7.86 13.87 14.07
N ARG A 83 -6.56 14.15 13.97
CA ARG A 83 -6.02 15.51 13.89
C ARG A 83 -6.42 16.23 12.59
N LEU A 84 -6.78 15.47 11.55
CA LEU A 84 -7.20 16.02 10.26
C LEU A 84 -8.51 16.81 10.36
N THR A 85 -9.39 16.47 11.30
CA THR A 85 -10.63 17.22 11.56
C THR A 85 -10.34 18.70 11.82
N HIS A 86 -9.34 18.99 12.65
CA HIS A 86 -8.91 20.36 12.94
C HIS A 86 -8.08 20.97 11.81
N GLN A 87 -7.11 20.21 11.27
CA GLN A 87 -6.22 20.69 10.21
C GLN A 87 -6.98 21.15 8.96
N TYR A 88 -8.01 20.39 8.56
CA TYR A 88 -8.85 20.70 7.40
C TYR A 88 -10.12 21.48 7.74
N LYS A 89 -10.38 21.76 9.03
CA LYS A 89 -11.63 22.38 9.51
C LYS A 89 -12.86 21.70 8.90
N THR A 90 -12.88 20.37 8.96
CA THR A 90 -13.89 19.57 8.26
C THR A 90 -15.29 19.87 8.78
N SER A 91 -16.26 20.02 7.88
CA SER A 91 -17.66 20.29 8.21
C SER A 91 -18.43 19.04 8.64
N LEU A 92 -17.98 17.87 8.19
CA LEU A 92 -18.60 16.58 8.45
C LEU A 92 -17.51 15.53 8.67
N VAL A 93 -17.73 14.67 9.67
CA VAL A 93 -16.91 13.48 9.94
C VAL A 93 -17.82 12.27 9.91
N LEU A 94 -17.52 11.31 9.03
CA LEU A 94 -18.17 10.01 8.94
C LEU A 94 -17.20 8.93 9.37
N THR A 95 -17.70 7.85 9.96
CA THR A 95 -16.87 6.73 10.45
C THR A 95 -17.33 5.41 9.83
N VAL A 96 -16.37 4.56 9.48
CA VAL A 96 -16.59 3.23 8.90
C VAL A 96 -15.92 2.18 9.76
N ASP A 97 -16.65 1.14 10.14
CA ASP A 97 -16.16 0.07 11.02
C ASP A 97 -16.86 -1.26 10.70
N LEU A 98 -16.07 -2.32 10.47
CA LEU A 98 -16.60 -3.64 10.10
C LEU A 98 -17.48 -4.28 11.20
N HIS A 99 -17.34 -3.85 12.45
CA HIS A 99 -18.07 -4.38 13.60
C HIS A 99 -19.33 -3.56 13.93
N GLY A 100 -19.65 -2.53 13.13
CA GLY A 100 -20.84 -1.71 13.29
C GLY A 100 -20.73 -0.63 14.37
N CYS A 101 -19.53 -0.32 14.85
CA CYS A 101 -19.32 0.79 15.78
C CYS A 101 -19.29 2.17 15.11
N GLY A 102 -19.16 2.22 13.78
CA GLY A 102 -19.12 3.44 12.98
C GLY A 102 -20.50 3.88 12.51
N ASN A 103 -20.54 4.99 11.76
CA ASN A 103 -21.75 5.40 11.04
C ASN A 103 -22.12 4.39 9.94
N PHE A 104 -21.12 3.72 9.37
CA PHE A 104 -21.27 2.74 8.30
C PHE A 104 -20.41 1.49 8.56
N THR A 105 -20.77 0.38 7.93
CA THR A 105 -19.98 -0.88 7.94
C THR A 105 -19.15 -1.08 6.68
N ASN A 106 -19.47 -0.38 5.60
CA ASN A 106 -18.74 -0.39 4.32
C ASN A 106 -18.41 1.04 3.87
N VAL A 107 -17.36 1.17 3.07
CA VAL A 107 -16.78 2.43 2.63
C VAL A 107 -17.64 3.11 1.58
N GLN A 108 -18.23 2.37 0.63
CA GLN A 108 -19.09 2.94 -0.40
C GLN A 108 -20.28 3.70 0.20
N SER A 109 -20.97 3.13 1.19
CA SER A 109 -22.11 3.79 1.84
C SER A 109 -21.72 5.11 2.53
N ALA A 110 -20.48 5.18 3.07
CA ALA A 110 -19.98 6.41 3.66
C ALA A 110 -19.67 7.48 2.60
N ILE A 111 -19.14 7.09 1.45
CA ILE A 111 -18.91 7.97 0.30
C ILE A 111 -20.24 8.49 -0.27
N ASP A 112 -21.24 7.61 -0.38
CA ASP A 112 -22.57 7.96 -0.89
C ASP A 112 -23.24 9.06 -0.03
N ALA A 113 -23.00 9.02 1.28
CA ALA A 113 -23.49 9.99 2.26
C ALA A 113 -22.71 11.33 2.27
N VAL A 114 -21.59 11.45 1.56
CA VAL A 114 -20.86 12.72 1.43
C VAL A 114 -21.73 13.72 0.65
N PRO A 115 -21.90 14.97 1.10
CA PRO A 115 -22.67 15.97 0.35
C PRO A 115 -22.03 16.29 -1.01
N ASP A 116 -22.86 16.35 -2.04
CA ASP A 116 -22.43 16.67 -3.39
C ASP A 116 -21.92 18.11 -3.49
N LEU A 117 -20.83 18.30 -4.24
CA LEU A 117 -20.21 19.58 -4.59
C LEU A 117 -19.94 20.47 -3.37
N SER A 118 -19.66 19.85 -2.22
CA SER A 118 -19.42 20.57 -0.97
C SER A 118 -18.20 21.50 -1.09
N PRO A 119 -18.33 22.80 -0.76
CA PRO A 119 -17.17 23.70 -0.71
C PRO A 119 -16.28 23.43 0.52
N SER A 120 -16.77 22.65 1.49
CA SER A 120 -16.05 22.26 2.71
C SER A 120 -15.58 20.83 2.64
N LYS A 121 -14.49 20.51 3.35
CA LYS A 121 -13.96 19.14 3.41
C LYS A 121 -14.82 18.24 4.30
N THR A 122 -15.15 17.06 3.78
CA THR A 122 -15.71 15.94 4.56
C THR A 122 -14.58 14.95 4.86
N LEU A 123 -14.49 14.48 6.10
CA LEU A 123 -13.54 13.44 6.50
C LEU A 123 -14.27 12.11 6.71
N ILE A 124 -13.85 11.06 6.01
CA ILE A 124 -14.22 9.68 6.31
C ILE A 124 -13.06 9.02 7.08
N ILE A 125 -13.36 8.56 8.28
CA ILE A 125 -12.49 7.77 9.13
C ILE A 125 -12.81 6.30 8.90
N VAL A 126 -11.83 5.52 8.45
CA VAL A 126 -11.98 4.08 8.22
C VAL A 126 -11.17 3.34 9.28
N ASN A 127 -11.85 2.52 10.09
CA ASN A 127 -11.21 1.79 11.17
C ASN A 127 -10.29 0.68 10.63
N SER A 128 -9.58 -0.02 11.51
CA SER A 128 -8.76 -1.17 11.09
C SER A 128 -9.63 -2.30 10.52
N GLY A 129 -9.16 -2.92 9.45
CA GLY A 129 -9.88 -3.96 8.73
C GLY A 129 -9.51 -4.06 7.26
N SER A 130 -9.84 -5.20 6.66
CA SER A 130 -9.84 -5.38 5.21
C SER A 130 -11.29 -5.27 4.71
N TYR A 131 -11.54 -4.23 3.93
CA TYR A 131 -12.85 -3.88 3.38
C TYR A 131 -12.93 -4.44 1.96
N ARG A 132 -13.59 -5.59 1.79
CA ARG A 132 -13.70 -6.28 0.50
C ARG A 132 -14.89 -5.75 -0.31
N GLU A 133 -14.66 -4.66 -1.03
CA GLU A 133 -15.66 -3.95 -1.84
C GLU A 133 -14.98 -3.21 -2.99
N LYS A 134 -15.71 -3.06 -4.11
CA LYS A 134 -15.31 -2.19 -5.23
C LYS A 134 -15.90 -0.80 -5.00
N VAL A 135 -15.06 0.23 -4.96
CA VAL A 135 -15.45 1.57 -4.48
C VAL A 135 -15.25 2.63 -5.55
N THR A 136 -16.22 3.52 -5.67
CA THR A 136 -16.22 4.64 -6.62
C THR A 136 -16.49 5.96 -5.88
N VAL A 137 -15.55 6.90 -6.01
CA VAL A 137 -15.73 8.31 -5.63
C VAL A 137 -16.11 9.10 -6.87
N ASN A 138 -17.43 9.29 -7.08
CA ASN A 138 -17.99 10.03 -8.21
C ASN A 138 -17.53 11.50 -8.24
N GLU A 139 -17.52 12.11 -9.42
CA GLU A 139 -17.04 13.49 -9.67
C GLU A 139 -17.68 14.55 -8.75
N ASN A 140 -18.96 14.36 -8.39
CA ASN A 140 -19.71 15.26 -7.51
C ASN A 140 -19.25 15.19 -6.04
N LYS A 141 -18.48 14.18 -5.61
CA LYS A 141 -18.02 14.03 -4.21
C LYS A 141 -16.71 14.80 -3.93
N THR A 142 -16.65 16.07 -4.33
CA THR A 142 -15.44 16.90 -4.23
C THR A 142 -15.02 17.16 -2.78
N ASN A 143 -13.75 17.54 -2.58
CA ASN A 143 -13.18 17.90 -1.26
C ASN A 143 -13.26 16.78 -0.20
N LEU A 144 -13.29 15.52 -0.63
CA LEU A 144 -13.32 14.37 0.25
C LEU A 144 -11.93 14.03 0.79
N VAL A 145 -11.82 13.79 2.10
CA VAL A 145 -10.65 13.23 2.75
C VAL A 145 -10.99 11.86 3.33
N ILE A 146 -10.19 10.84 3.04
CA ILE A 146 -10.30 9.50 3.64
C ILE A 146 -9.06 9.22 4.48
N GLN A 147 -9.23 8.66 5.67
CA GLN A 147 -8.12 8.30 6.55
C GLN A 147 -8.32 6.93 7.21
N GLY A 148 -7.34 6.05 7.03
CA GLY A 148 -7.25 4.77 7.73
C GLY A 148 -6.41 4.81 9.01
N ARG A 149 -6.26 3.66 9.67
CA ARG A 149 -5.44 3.48 10.89
C ARG A 149 -3.98 3.10 10.63
N GLY A 150 -3.50 3.32 9.41
CA GLY A 150 -2.19 2.89 8.93
C GLY A 150 -2.34 2.00 7.72
N TYR A 151 -1.44 2.14 6.74
CA TYR A 151 -1.48 1.36 5.50
C TYR A 151 -1.39 -0.16 5.75
N GLN A 152 -0.82 -0.60 6.87
CA GLN A 152 -0.77 -2.02 7.26
C GLN A 152 -2.07 -2.51 7.94
N ASN A 153 -2.88 -1.59 8.46
CA ASN A 153 -4.00 -1.91 9.35
C ASN A 153 -5.38 -1.71 8.70
N THR A 154 -5.47 -0.86 7.69
CA THR A 154 -6.71 -0.55 6.98
C THR A 154 -6.49 -0.68 5.48
N SER A 155 -7.30 -1.50 4.82
CA SER A 155 -7.24 -1.70 3.37
C SER A 155 -8.61 -1.81 2.73
N ILE A 156 -8.72 -1.32 1.49
CA ILE A 156 -9.87 -1.54 0.60
C ILE A 156 -9.39 -2.45 -0.52
N GLU A 157 -10.11 -3.55 -0.75
CA GLU A 157 -9.60 -4.67 -1.56
C GLU A 157 -10.69 -5.24 -2.49
N TRP A 158 -10.33 -5.43 -3.76
CA TRP A 158 -11.12 -6.19 -4.72
C TRP A 158 -10.21 -7.16 -5.49
N ASN A 159 -10.70 -7.79 -6.57
CA ASN A 159 -9.92 -8.78 -7.32
C ASN A 159 -10.32 -8.91 -8.80
N ASP A 160 -10.87 -7.85 -9.39
CA ASP A 160 -11.17 -7.89 -10.83
C ASP A 160 -9.88 -7.86 -11.65
N THR A 161 -9.89 -8.59 -12.76
CA THR A 161 -8.91 -8.46 -13.84
C THR A 161 -9.54 -7.75 -15.04
N ALA A 162 -8.74 -7.33 -16.02
CA ALA A 162 -9.26 -6.80 -17.28
C ALA A 162 -10.25 -7.76 -17.94
N LYS A 163 -10.00 -9.07 -17.85
CA LYS A 163 -10.90 -10.11 -18.34
C LYS A 163 -12.25 -10.14 -17.61
N SER A 164 -12.27 -10.04 -16.28
CA SER A 164 -13.53 -10.07 -15.51
C SER A 164 -14.30 -8.76 -15.57
N ALA A 165 -13.60 -7.63 -15.70
CA ALA A 165 -14.18 -6.30 -15.79
C ALA A 165 -14.53 -5.87 -17.24
N GLY A 166 -13.97 -6.55 -18.24
CA GLY A 166 -14.12 -6.24 -19.67
C GLY A 166 -13.05 -5.31 -20.24
N ASN A 167 -12.28 -4.61 -19.39
CA ASN A 167 -11.07 -3.87 -19.74
C ASN A 167 -10.23 -3.56 -18.48
N THR A 168 -8.98 -3.17 -18.68
CA THR A 168 -8.05 -2.79 -17.58
C THR A 168 -8.59 -1.65 -16.72
N ALA A 169 -9.10 -0.59 -17.33
CA ALA A 169 -9.50 0.63 -16.63
C ALA A 169 -10.68 0.41 -15.67
N ASP A 170 -11.50 -0.61 -15.91
CA ASP A 170 -12.63 -1.03 -15.07
C ASP A 170 -12.26 -2.13 -14.07
N SER A 171 -11.03 -2.66 -14.10
CA SER A 171 -10.56 -3.69 -13.14
C SER A 171 -10.24 -3.13 -11.74
N PHE A 172 -10.44 -1.83 -11.52
CA PHE A 172 -10.09 -1.13 -10.28
C PHE A 172 -10.74 -1.76 -9.04
N SER A 173 -10.03 -1.69 -7.92
CA SER A 173 -10.63 -1.91 -6.59
C SER A 173 -11.20 -0.60 -6.02
N PHE A 174 -10.52 0.52 -6.27
CA PHE A 174 -10.94 1.86 -5.86
C PHE A 174 -10.72 2.86 -7.00
N VAL A 175 -11.73 3.65 -7.35
CA VAL A 175 -11.60 4.72 -8.36
C VAL A 175 -12.00 6.08 -7.79
N VAL A 176 -11.25 7.11 -8.19
CA VAL A 176 -11.52 8.50 -7.82
C VAL A 176 -11.64 9.37 -9.05
N PHE A 177 -12.86 9.87 -9.28
CA PHE A 177 -13.14 10.90 -10.27
C PHE A 177 -13.24 12.30 -9.65
N ALA A 178 -13.48 12.41 -8.34
CA ALA A 178 -13.65 13.68 -7.65
C ALA A 178 -12.35 14.50 -7.52
N ALA A 179 -12.44 15.80 -7.80
CA ALA A 179 -11.35 16.74 -7.57
C ALA A 179 -11.10 17.00 -6.06
N ASN A 180 -9.86 17.38 -5.73
CA ASN A 180 -9.40 17.70 -4.38
C ASN A 180 -9.56 16.54 -3.36
N PHE A 181 -9.53 15.29 -3.86
CA PHE A 181 -9.53 14.10 -3.02
C PHE A 181 -8.23 14.00 -2.22
N THR A 182 -8.29 13.50 -0.99
CA THR A 182 -7.08 13.22 -0.22
C THR A 182 -7.21 11.91 0.56
N ALA A 183 -6.20 11.05 0.49
CA ALA A 183 -6.13 9.84 1.30
C ALA A 183 -4.92 9.85 2.25
N TYR A 184 -5.13 9.30 3.43
CA TYR A 184 -4.12 9.17 4.47
C TYR A 184 -4.11 7.76 5.07
N ASN A 185 -2.93 7.16 5.20
CA ASN A 185 -2.70 6.00 6.08
C ASN A 185 -3.67 4.84 5.82
N ILE A 186 -3.94 4.53 4.55
CA ILE A 186 -4.83 3.47 4.10
C ILE A 186 -4.25 2.79 2.86
N SER A 187 -4.54 1.51 2.67
CA SER A 187 -4.10 0.77 1.49
C SER A 187 -5.23 0.48 0.51
N PHE A 188 -4.90 0.49 -0.77
CA PHE A 188 -5.75 0.05 -1.87
C PHE A 188 -5.10 -1.18 -2.50
N LYS A 189 -5.86 -2.27 -2.65
CA LYS A 189 -5.31 -3.53 -3.16
C LYS A 189 -6.20 -4.15 -4.21
N ASN A 190 -5.58 -4.68 -5.25
CA ASN A 190 -6.20 -5.67 -6.11
C ASN A 190 -5.55 -7.03 -5.82
N ASN A 191 -6.35 -7.96 -5.31
CA ASN A 191 -5.93 -9.29 -4.89
C ASN A 191 -6.13 -10.33 -6.03
N ALA A 192 -6.28 -9.90 -7.28
CA ALA A 192 -6.21 -10.82 -8.41
C ALA A 192 -4.87 -11.59 -8.37
N PRO A 193 -4.85 -12.88 -8.74
CA PRO A 193 -3.61 -13.64 -8.83
C PRO A 193 -2.60 -12.97 -9.74
N GLU A 194 -1.32 -13.04 -9.40
CA GLU A 194 -0.25 -12.60 -10.30
C GLU A 194 -0.30 -13.45 -11.59
N PRO A 195 -0.36 -12.82 -12.77
CA PRO A 195 -0.46 -13.56 -14.02
C PRO A 195 0.78 -14.39 -14.33
N ASP A 196 0.58 -15.48 -15.05
CA ASP A 196 1.68 -16.17 -15.71
C ASP A 196 2.22 -15.33 -16.89
N PRO A 197 3.51 -15.47 -17.25
CA PRO A 197 4.07 -14.72 -18.39
C PRO A 197 3.28 -14.94 -19.68
N GLY A 198 2.75 -13.85 -20.24
CA GLY A 198 1.98 -13.87 -21.49
C GLY A 198 0.48 -14.18 -21.33
N GLU A 199 -0.03 -14.26 -20.10
CA GLU A 199 -1.47 -14.37 -19.86
C GLU A 199 -2.20 -13.11 -20.38
N ALA A 200 -3.25 -13.33 -21.19
CA ALA A 200 -4.03 -12.25 -21.77
C ALA A 200 -5.06 -11.71 -20.76
N ASP A 201 -5.24 -10.39 -20.76
CA ASP A 201 -6.28 -9.68 -20.00
C ASP A 201 -6.22 -9.89 -18.47
N ALA A 202 -5.01 -10.06 -17.93
CA ALA A 202 -4.77 -10.29 -16.50
C ALA A 202 -4.37 -9.03 -15.70
N GLN A 203 -4.38 -7.86 -16.33
CA GLN A 203 -4.17 -6.57 -15.69
C GLN A 203 -5.18 -6.37 -14.56
N ALA A 204 -4.76 -5.82 -13.42
CA ALA A 204 -5.60 -5.78 -12.22
C ALA A 204 -5.31 -4.52 -11.39
N VAL A 205 -6.15 -3.49 -11.57
CA VAL A 205 -5.95 -2.16 -10.99
C VAL A 205 -6.35 -2.15 -9.50
N ALA A 206 -5.44 -1.73 -8.62
CA ALA A 206 -5.72 -1.51 -7.21
C ALA A 206 -6.39 -0.15 -7.01
N LEU A 207 -5.84 0.90 -7.61
CA LEU A 207 -6.42 2.24 -7.61
C LEU A 207 -6.34 2.90 -8.98
N ARG A 208 -7.45 3.51 -9.40
CA ARG A 208 -7.52 4.42 -10.54
C ARG A 208 -7.78 5.85 -10.03
N ILE A 209 -7.00 6.81 -10.51
CA ILE A 209 -7.17 8.24 -10.16
C ILE A 209 -7.25 9.11 -11.40
N GLU A 210 -8.37 9.83 -11.51
CA GLU A 210 -8.65 10.82 -12.56
C GLU A 210 -8.94 12.22 -12.03
N GLY A 211 -9.31 12.31 -10.75
CA GLY A 211 -9.70 13.54 -10.09
C GLY A 211 -8.51 14.49 -9.89
N ASP A 212 -8.59 15.69 -10.47
CA ASP A 212 -7.52 16.68 -10.39
C ASP A 212 -7.26 17.16 -8.94
N GLN A 213 -5.99 17.49 -8.65
CA GLN A 213 -5.51 17.92 -7.32
C GLN A 213 -5.71 16.89 -6.22
N ALA A 214 -5.56 15.60 -6.55
CA ALA A 214 -5.58 14.55 -5.54
C ALA A 214 -4.24 14.41 -4.81
N ALA A 215 -4.28 13.98 -3.55
CA ALA A 215 -3.09 13.71 -2.77
C ALA A 215 -3.20 12.46 -1.90
N PHE A 216 -2.09 11.74 -1.75
CA PHE A 216 -2.00 10.50 -1.00
C PHE A 216 -0.81 10.57 -0.05
N TYR A 217 -1.02 10.29 1.23
CA TYR A 217 0.00 10.41 2.27
C TYR A 217 0.09 9.14 3.12
N GLY A 218 1.23 8.49 3.14
CA GLY A 218 1.40 7.26 3.94
C GLY A 218 0.49 6.12 3.47
N CYS A 219 0.08 6.13 2.20
CA CYS A 219 -0.82 5.14 1.61
C CYS A 219 -0.06 3.96 1.02
N GLY A 220 -0.75 2.82 0.89
CA GLY A 220 -0.23 1.64 0.21
C GLY A 220 -1.03 1.31 -1.05
N PHE A 221 -0.34 0.88 -2.11
CA PHE A 221 -0.93 0.47 -3.37
C PHE A 221 -0.34 -0.90 -3.72
N TYR A 222 -1.19 -1.93 -3.78
CA TYR A 222 -0.72 -3.31 -3.92
C TYR A 222 -1.46 -4.05 -5.03
N GLY A 223 -0.71 -4.60 -5.97
CA GLY A 223 -1.19 -5.48 -7.01
C GLY A 223 -0.03 -6.21 -7.67
N ALA A 224 -0.27 -6.67 -8.89
CA ALA A 224 0.75 -7.22 -9.78
C ALA A 224 0.89 -6.32 -11.02
N GLN A 225 0.34 -6.74 -12.15
CA GLN A 225 0.31 -5.95 -13.37
C GLN A 225 -0.73 -4.81 -13.26
N ASP A 226 -0.34 -3.61 -13.66
CA ASP A 226 -1.20 -2.42 -13.73
C ASP A 226 -1.80 -1.99 -12.38
N THR A 227 -0.97 -2.00 -11.32
CA THR A 227 -1.45 -1.74 -9.94
C THR A 227 -2.05 -0.34 -9.74
N LEU A 228 -1.37 0.73 -10.17
CA LEU A 228 -1.79 2.11 -9.99
C LEU A 228 -2.02 2.76 -11.37
N LEU A 229 -3.29 2.95 -11.72
CA LEU A 229 -3.71 3.72 -12.89
C LEU A 229 -3.78 5.20 -12.52
N ASP A 230 -2.66 5.88 -12.66
CA ASP A 230 -2.49 7.32 -12.56
C ASP A 230 -2.95 8.00 -13.87
N ASP A 231 -4.26 7.98 -14.09
CA ASP A 231 -4.90 8.12 -15.41
C ASP A 231 -4.73 9.54 -16.00
N LYS A 232 -5.23 10.57 -15.29
CA LYS A 232 -5.15 11.98 -15.70
C LYS A 232 -5.33 12.90 -14.51
N GLY A 233 -4.86 14.14 -14.62
CA GLY A 233 -4.97 15.14 -13.55
C GLY A 233 -3.64 15.35 -12.82
N ARG A 234 -3.64 16.22 -11.79
CA ARG A 234 -2.43 16.51 -11.00
C ARG A 234 -2.49 15.79 -9.67
N HIS A 235 -1.53 14.90 -9.41
CA HIS A 235 -1.53 14.10 -8.19
C HIS A 235 -0.22 14.22 -7.41
N PHE A 236 -0.32 14.08 -6.09
CA PHE A 236 0.83 14.07 -5.20
C PHE A 236 0.82 12.85 -4.29
N PHE A 237 1.87 12.05 -4.36
CA PHE A 237 2.06 10.87 -3.52
C PHE A 237 3.25 11.13 -2.60
N LYS A 238 3.05 11.04 -1.28
CA LYS A 238 4.10 11.27 -0.29
C LYS A 238 4.15 10.16 0.75
N ASP A 239 5.35 9.66 1.04
CA ASP A 239 5.57 8.59 2.03
C ASP A 239 4.74 7.32 1.73
N CYS A 240 4.40 7.08 0.45
CA CYS A 240 3.58 5.95 0.03
C CYS A 240 4.43 4.74 -0.31
N ILE A 241 3.81 3.56 -0.33
CA ILE A 241 4.38 2.34 -0.91
C ILE A 241 3.56 1.92 -2.12
N ILE A 242 4.23 1.68 -3.25
CA ILE A 242 3.61 1.17 -4.47
C ILE A 242 4.30 -0.14 -4.82
N GLN A 243 3.51 -1.21 -4.94
CA GLN A 243 4.00 -2.55 -5.25
C GLN A 243 3.32 -3.13 -6.48
N GLY A 244 4.12 -3.67 -7.41
CA GLY A 244 3.62 -4.45 -8.53
C GLY A 244 4.72 -5.08 -9.38
N SER A 245 4.34 -5.64 -10.53
CA SER A 245 5.24 -6.33 -11.46
C SER A 245 5.44 -5.53 -12.75
N ILE A 246 4.51 -5.65 -13.70
CA ILE A 246 4.52 -5.00 -15.02
C ILE A 246 3.65 -3.75 -14.97
N ASP A 247 4.17 -2.65 -15.50
CA ASP A 247 3.49 -1.37 -15.72
C ASP A 247 2.72 -0.88 -14.49
N PHE A 248 3.26 -1.14 -13.30
CA PHE A 248 2.46 -1.03 -12.08
C PHE A 248 2.22 0.42 -11.61
N ILE A 249 2.83 1.40 -12.29
CA ILE A 249 2.47 2.81 -12.27
C ILE A 249 2.27 3.25 -13.73
N PHE A 250 1.04 3.49 -14.16
CA PHE A 250 0.75 3.77 -15.58
C PHE A 250 -0.37 4.78 -15.74
N GLY A 251 -0.46 5.37 -16.94
CA GLY A 251 -1.43 6.41 -17.27
C GLY A 251 -0.77 7.70 -17.74
N ASN A 252 -1.53 8.80 -17.74
CA ASN A 252 -1.13 10.11 -18.26
C ASN A 252 -1.30 11.22 -17.21
N GLY A 253 -1.27 10.88 -15.92
CA GLY A 253 -1.32 11.83 -14.82
C GLY A 253 -0.03 12.65 -14.67
N ARG A 254 -0.20 13.92 -14.28
CA ARG A 254 0.89 14.83 -13.91
C ARG A 254 1.21 14.70 -12.43
N SER A 255 2.08 13.75 -12.12
CA SER A 255 2.24 13.30 -10.74
C SER A 255 3.65 13.47 -10.18
N LEU A 256 3.72 13.75 -8.89
CA LEU A 256 4.96 13.74 -8.12
C LEU A 256 4.89 12.67 -7.03
N TYR A 257 5.84 11.75 -7.06
CA TYR A 257 6.04 10.69 -6.07
C TYR A 257 7.25 11.06 -5.21
N GLN A 258 7.00 11.57 -4.01
CA GLN A 258 8.03 12.05 -3.09
C GLN A 258 8.18 11.10 -1.91
N ASP A 259 9.41 10.73 -1.56
CA ASP A 259 9.70 9.88 -0.39
C ASP A 259 8.93 8.54 -0.39
N CYS A 260 8.57 8.05 -1.59
CA CYS A 260 7.80 6.82 -1.76
C CYS A 260 8.73 5.61 -1.89
N THR A 261 8.28 4.45 -1.41
CA THR A 261 8.91 3.16 -1.66
C THR A 261 8.27 2.50 -2.89
N ILE A 262 9.09 2.23 -3.89
CA ILE A 262 8.69 1.52 -5.12
C ILE A 262 9.18 0.08 -5.01
N ASN A 263 8.26 -0.87 -4.83
CA ASN A 263 8.56 -2.27 -4.55
C ASN A 263 8.19 -3.18 -5.73
N SER A 264 9.18 -3.59 -6.53
CA SER A 264 8.92 -4.53 -7.63
C SER A 264 8.86 -5.97 -7.13
N ILE A 265 7.84 -6.71 -7.53
CA ILE A 265 7.68 -8.16 -7.27
C ILE A 265 7.94 -9.01 -8.53
N ALA A 266 8.54 -8.43 -9.56
CA ALA A 266 8.86 -9.09 -10.81
C ALA A 266 9.75 -10.32 -10.62
N LYS A 267 9.45 -11.42 -11.32
CA LYS A 267 10.20 -12.68 -11.27
C LYS A 267 11.45 -12.59 -12.14
N GLY A 268 12.63 -12.94 -11.61
CA GLY A 268 13.92 -12.77 -12.30
C GLY A 268 14.33 -13.87 -13.30
N ASN A 269 13.58 -14.97 -13.41
CA ASN A 269 14.04 -16.21 -14.06
C ASN A 269 13.13 -16.75 -15.18
N THR A 270 12.34 -15.91 -15.84
CA THR A 270 11.51 -16.32 -16.98
C THR A 270 11.95 -15.63 -18.26
N SER A 271 11.81 -16.30 -19.41
CA SER A 271 12.01 -15.67 -20.71
C SER A 271 10.95 -14.59 -20.94
N GLY A 272 11.36 -13.33 -21.07
CA GLY A 272 10.47 -12.19 -21.35
C GLY A 272 10.65 -11.02 -20.37
N VAL A 273 9.84 -9.96 -20.55
CA VAL A 273 9.77 -8.84 -19.61
C VAL A 273 8.84 -9.23 -18.48
N THR A 274 9.36 -9.24 -17.25
CA THR A 274 8.61 -9.65 -16.05
C THR A 274 8.27 -8.50 -15.14
N GLY A 275 8.79 -7.31 -15.45
CA GLY A 275 8.45 -6.11 -14.74
C GLY A 275 8.89 -4.83 -15.44
N SER A 276 8.17 -3.78 -15.10
CA SER A 276 8.37 -2.41 -15.52
C SER A 276 7.72 -1.54 -14.44
N ILE A 277 8.45 -0.52 -14.00
CA ILE A 277 7.93 0.36 -12.95
C ILE A 277 6.84 1.28 -13.54
N THR A 278 7.13 1.89 -14.69
CA THR A 278 6.27 2.91 -15.28
C THR A 278 5.93 2.62 -16.74
N ALA A 279 4.67 2.88 -17.12
CA ALA A 279 4.23 2.99 -18.51
C ALA A 279 3.46 4.30 -18.72
N GLN A 280 4.21 5.37 -18.95
CA GLN A 280 3.66 6.72 -19.10
C GLN A 280 3.05 6.91 -20.49
N GLY A 281 1.83 7.45 -20.55
CA GLY A 281 0.97 7.48 -21.73
C GLY A 281 0.90 8.80 -22.50
N ARG A 282 1.86 9.72 -22.31
CA ARG A 282 1.91 11.03 -22.99
C ARG A 282 2.08 10.86 -24.49
N GLN A 283 1.18 11.44 -25.27
CA GLN A 283 1.17 11.26 -26.73
C GLN A 283 1.86 12.40 -27.50
N SER A 284 2.08 13.56 -26.87
CA SER A 284 2.71 14.71 -27.52
C SER A 284 3.50 15.60 -26.55
N GLU A 285 4.38 16.46 -27.06
CA GLU A 285 5.14 17.41 -26.23
C GLU A 285 4.27 18.51 -25.62
N ASP A 286 3.11 18.80 -26.22
CA ASP A 286 2.18 19.84 -25.78
C ASP A 286 1.30 19.39 -24.59
N GLU A 287 1.21 18.08 -24.35
CA GLU A 287 0.48 17.51 -23.22
C GLU A 287 1.14 17.89 -21.88
N GLN A 288 0.35 18.52 -21.01
CA GLN A 288 0.78 18.95 -19.68
C GLN A 288 0.65 17.83 -18.65
N THR A 289 1.39 16.74 -18.87
CA THR A 289 1.42 15.54 -18.04
C THR A 289 2.78 15.29 -17.39
#